data_AF-A0A3D5W7F6-F1
#
_entry.id   AF-A0A3D5W7F6-F1
#
_cell.length_a   1.000
_cell.length_b   1.000
_cell.length_c   1.000
_cell.angle_alpha   90.00
_cell.angle_beta   90.00
_cell.angle_gamma   90.00
#
_symmetry.space_group_name_H-M   'P 1'
#
loop_
_entity.id
_entity.type
_entity.pdbx_description
1 polymer ?
#
loop_
_entity_poly.entity_id
_entity_poly.type
_entity_poly.pdbx_seq_one_letter_code
_entity_poly.pdbx_strand_id
1 'polypeptide(L)' 'MERESMEVDVVVVGAGPAGLATACRLMQLAAENEHELSVVVLEKAAAVGDHILSGAVIEPTALNEL' A
#
# COMPACT_ATOMS: atom_id res chain seq x y z
N MET A 1 14.80 -24.35 11.35
CA MET A 1 14.44 -23.62 10.12
C MET A 1 14.67 -22.15 10.41
N GLU A 2 15.59 -21.54 9.68
CA GLU A 2 15.90 -20.11 9.81
C GLU A 2 14.83 -19.33 9.03
N ARG A 3 14.33 -18.22 9.58
CA ARG A 3 13.32 -17.39 8.91
C ARG A 3 14.03 -16.30 8.13
N GLU A 4 13.66 -16.11 6.86
CA GLU A 4 14.10 -14.94 6.10
C GLU A 4 13.49 -13.65 6.68
N SER A 5 14.27 -12.58 6.68
CA SER A 5 13.87 -11.26 7.19
C SER A 5 14.45 -10.16 6.31
N MET A 6 13.72 -9.05 6.17
CA MET A 6 14.18 -7.83 5.54
C MET A 6 13.82 -6.65 6.45
N GLU A 7 14.69 -5.64 6.54
CA GLU A 7 14.42 -4.39 7.25
C GLU A 7 13.71 -3.40 6.32
N VAL A 8 12.66 -2.76 6.81
CA VAL A 8 11.94 -1.67 6.12
C VAL A 8 11.38 -0.70 7.16
N ASP A 9 11.09 0.52 6.76
CA ASP A 9 10.52 1.53 7.64
C ASP A 9 9.03 1.28 7.90
N VAL A 10 8.29 0.87 6.86
CA VAL A 10 6.86 0.59 6.94
C VAL A 10 6.50 -0.70 6.18
N VAL A 11 5.80 -1.61 6.86
CA VAL A 11 5.13 -2.76 6.23
C VAL A 11 3.62 -2.51 6.24
N VAL A 12 3.00 -2.57 5.06
CA VAL A 12 1.54 -2.57 4.88
C VAL A 12 1.09 -3.98 4.55
N VAL A 13 0.16 -4.54 5.32
CA VAL A 13 -0.39 -5.88 5.08
C VAL A 13 -1.74 -5.77 4.37
N GLY A 14 -1.78 -6.21 3.11
CA GLY A 14 -2.92 -6.19 2.20
C GLY A 14 -2.79 -5.09 1.13
N ALA A 15 -2.83 -5.47 -0.15
CA ALA A 15 -2.83 -4.56 -1.29
C ALA A 15 -4.27 -4.24 -1.78
N GLY A 16 -5.20 -4.05 -0.83
CA GLY A 16 -6.52 -3.49 -1.10
C GLY A 16 -6.48 -1.96 -1.21
N PRO A 17 -7.63 -1.30 -1.46
CA PRO A 17 -7.69 0.16 -1.63
C PRO A 17 -7.07 0.94 -0.46
N ALA A 18 -7.32 0.53 0.79
CA ALA A 18 -6.78 1.21 1.97
C ALA A 18 -5.26 1.04 2.12
N GLY A 19 -4.74 -0.17 1.87
CA GLY A 19 -3.30 -0.44 1.97
C GLY A 19 -2.50 0.26 0.87
N LEU A 20 -3.01 0.23 -0.36
CA LEU A 20 -2.41 0.96 -1.47
C LEU A 20 -2.49 2.47 -1.28
N ALA A 21 -3.63 3.01 -0.83
CA ALA A 21 -3.75 4.44 -0.53
C ALA A 21 -2.75 4.88 0.56
N THR A 22 -2.58 4.06 1.60
CA THR A 22 -1.61 4.33 2.67
C THR A 22 -0.17 4.34 2.12
N ALA A 23 0.20 3.32 1.34
CA ALA A 23 1.54 3.23 0.75
C ALA A 23 1.81 4.40 -0.21
N CYS A 24 0.85 4.71 -1.09
CA CYS A 24 0.93 5.86 -2.00
C CYS A 24 1.12 7.17 -1.23
N ARG A 25 0.30 7.44 -0.21
CA ARG A 25 0.37 8.69 0.54
C ARG A 25 1.66 8.83 1.32
N LEU A 26 2.16 7.74 1.90
CA LEU A 26 3.48 7.73 2.58
C LEU A 26 4.61 8.07 1.61
N MET A 27 4.62 7.47 0.43
CA MET A 27 5.67 7.73 -0.57
C MET A 27 5.59 9.16 -1.13
N GLN A 28 4.38 9.71 -1.33
CA GLN A 28 4.19 11.11 -1.71
C GLN A 28 4.73 12.06 -0.64
N LEU A 29 4.36 11.86 0.64
CA LEU A 29 4.84 12.67 1.75
C LEU A 29 6.37 12.57 1.91
N ALA A 30 6.93 11.38 1.74
CA ALA A 30 8.37 11.17 1.76
C ALA A 30 9.07 11.97 0.65
N ALA A 31 8.53 11.94 -0.58
CA ALA A 31 9.04 12.73 -1.69
C ALA A 31 8.91 14.25 -1.46
N GLU A 32 7.77 14.72 -0.95
CA GLU A 32 7.53 16.13 -0.60
C GLU A 32 8.52 16.66 0.45
N ASN A 33 8.95 15.81 1.38
CA ASN A 33 9.87 16.16 2.47
C ASN A 33 11.33 15.77 2.19
N GLU A 34 11.65 15.35 0.96
CA GLU A 34 12.99 14.88 0.57
C GLU A 34 13.54 13.80 1.53
N HIS A 35 12.65 12.93 2.00
CA HIS A 35 12.94 11.88 2.97
C HIS A 35 12.98 10.52 2.27
N GLU A 36 14.07 9.78 2.46
CA GLU A 36 14.14 8.39 2.00
C GLU A 36 13.29 7.50 2.92
N LEU A 37 12.29 6.83 2.34
CA LEU A 37 11.36 5.96 3.06
C LEU A 37 11.19 4.65 2.29
N SER A 38 11.40 3.53 2.96
CA SER A 38 11.16 2.18 2.43
C SER A 38 9.79 1.65 2.88
N VAL A 39 8.89 1.41 1.91
CA VAL A 39 7.55 0.87 2.15
C VAL A 39 7.38 -0.45 1.41
N VAL A 40 7.02 -1.51 2.14
CA VAL A 40 6.67 -2.82 1.55
C VAL A 40 5.19 -3.10 1.74
N VAL A 41 4.50 -3.44 0.65
CA VAL A 41 3.12 -3.90 0.67
C VAL A 41 3.11 -5.41 0.45
N LEU A 42 2.56 -6.15 1.42
CA LEU A 42 2.42 -7.60 1.37
C LEU A 42 0.99 -7.97 0.95
N GLU A 43 0.84 -8.70 -0.14
CA GLU A 43 -0.45 -9.23 -0.60
C GLU A 43 -0.41 -10.76 -0.64
N LYS A 44 -1.49 -11.39 -0.19
CA LYS A 44 -1.66 -12.85 -0.22
C LYS A 44 -1.98 -13.35 -1.64
N ALA A 45 -2.68 -12.54 -2.42
CA ALA A 45 -3.09 -12.86 -3.77
C ALA A 45 -1.90 -12.99 -4.73
N ALA A 46 -2.08 -13.78 -5.80
CA ALA A 46 -1.00 -14.02 -6.77
C ALA A 46 -0.61 -12.74 -7.52
N ALA A 47 -1.60 -11.88 -7.79
CA ALA A 47 -1.41 -10.51 -8.23
C ALA A 47 -2.27 -9.54 -7.43
N VAL A 48 -1.86 -8.27 -7.37
CA VAL A 48 -2.64 -7.20 -6.74
C VAL A 48 -4.03 -7.15 -7.39
N GLY A 49 -5.07 -7.22 -6.57
CA GLY A 49 -6.46 -7.18 -7.03
C GLY A 49 -7.16 -8.54 -7.15
N ASP A 50 -6.43 -9.65 -7.22
CA ASP A 50 -7.01 -11.00 -7.42
C ASP A 50 -7.99 -11.42 -6.30
N HIS A 51 -7.85 -10.87 -5.10
CA HIS A 51 -8.76 -11.11 -3.98
C HIS A 51 -9.72 -9.93 -3.68
N ILE A 52 -9.72 -8.89 -4.51
CA ILE A 52 -10.66 -7.77 -4.34
C ILE A 52 -12.01 -8.17 -4.93
N LEU A 53 -13.05 -8.16 -4.10
CA LEU A 53 -14.43 -8.31 -4.53
C LEU A 53 -15.23 -7.10 -4.05
N SER A 54 -15.89 -6.41 -4.97
CA SER A 54 -16.71 -5.23 -4.67
C SER A 54 -17.78 -5.03 -5.75
N GLY A 55 -18.88 -4.37 -5.40
CA GLY A 55 -19.82 -3.81 -6.37
C GLY A 55 -19.29 -2.58 -7.10
N ALA A 56 -18.14 -2.04 -6.66
CA ALA A 56 -17.38 -0.96 -7.29
C ALA A 56 -18.16 0.36 -7.54
N VAL A 57 -19.21 0.63 -6.76
CA VAL A 57 -19.83 1.96 -6.72
C VAL A 57 -19.02 2.81 -5.75
N ILE A 58 -18.17 3.68 -6.30
CA ILE A 58 -17.21 4.48 -5.56
C ILE A 58 -17.62 5.95 -5.55
N GLU A 59 -17.57 6.56 -4.37
CA GLU A 59 -17.53 8.02 -4.23
C GLU A 59 -16.08 8.46 -4.50
N PRO A 60 -15.82 9.38 -5.43
CA PRO A 60 -14.48 9.64 -5.94
C PRO A 60 -13.62 10.61 -5.09
N THR A 61 -14.18 11.33 -4.12
CA THR A 61 -13.48 12.36 -3.33
C THR A 61 -12.22 11.80 -2.68
N ALA A 62 -12.29 10.63 -2.02
CA ALA A 62 -11.12 10.04 -1.37
C ALA A 62 -10.00 9.64 -2.34
N LEU A 63 -10.33 9.32 -3.61
CA LEU A 63 -9.34 9.02 -4.64
C LEU A 63 -8.77 10.30 -5.26
N ASN A 64 -9.56 11.37 -5.33
CA ASN A 64 -9.12 12.67 -5.83
C ASN A 64 -8.25 13.43 -4.82
N GLU A 65 -8.42 13.17 -3.52
CA GLU A 65 -7.61 13.75 -2.44
C GLU A 65 -6.30 12.97 -2.17
N LEU A 66 -6.18 11.77 -2.74
CA LEU A 66 -4.99 10.92 -2.63
C LEU A 66 -3.87 11.41 -3.55
#